data_AF-A0A2M7J5E0-F1
#
_entry.id   AF-A0A2M7J5E0-F1
#
_cell.length_a   1.000
_cell.length_b   1.000
_cell.length_c   1.000
_cell.angle_alpha   90.00
_cell.angle_beta   90.00
_cell.angle_gamma   90.00
#
_symmetry.space_group_name_H-M   'P 1'
#
loop_
_entity.id
_entity.type
_entity.pdbx_description
1 polymer ?
#
loop_
_entity_poly.entity_id
_entity_poly.type
_entity_poly.pdbx_seq_one_letter_code
_entity_poly.pdbx_strand_id
1 'polypeptide(L)' 'AIYLVNGIKLQGQVESFDQYVVLLKNNSVIQMVYKHAISTIVPARVVNFSSDDSEAE' A
#
# COMPACT_ATOMS: atom_id res chain seq x y z
N ALA A 1 -2.00 7.47 1.75
CA ALA A 1 -2.61 7.15 3.07
C ALA A 1 -3.29 5.79 2.97
N ILE A 2 -3.27 5.02 4.05
CA ILE A 2 -3.97 3.74 4.16
C ILE A 2 -5.08 3.92 5.21
N TYR A 3 -6.31 3.64 4.84
CA TYR A 3 -7.46 3.66 5.73
C TYR A 3 -7.77 2.22 6.16
N LEU A 4 -7.94 2.03 7.46
CA LEU A 4 -8.33 0.75 8.03
C LEU A 4 -9.85 0.62 8.10
N VAL A 5 -10.35 -0.60 8.18
CA VAL A 5 -11.79 -0.92 8.29
C VAL A 5 -12.44 -0.28 9.52
N ASN A 6 -11.67 -0.03 10.57
CA ASN A 6 -12.12 0.65 11.79
C ASN A 6 -12.05 2.19 11.71
N GLY A 7 -11.72 2.75 10.55
CA GLY A 7 -11.64 4.19 10.32
C GLY A 7 -10.30 4.84 10.66
N ILE A 8 -9.32 4.10 11.19
CA ILE A 8 -7.98 4.64 11.46
C ILE A 8 -7.27 4.96 10.14
N LYS A 9 -6.65 6.14 10.07
CA LYS A 9 -5.81 6.58 8.95
C LYS A 9 -4.33 6.40 9.30
N LEU A 10 -3.63 5.59 8.51
CA LEU A 10 -2.19 5.44 8.54
C LEU A 10 -1.53 6.27 7.43
N GLN A 11 -0.41 6.91 7.76
CA GLN A 11 0.42 7.64 6.82
C GLN A 11 1.81 7.02 6.76
N GLY A 12 2.38 6.98 5.57
CA GLY A 12 3.67 6.38 5.32
C GLY A 12 3.82 6.00 3.85
N GLN A 13 4.97 5.42 3.53
CA GLN A 13 5.30 4.83 2.24
C GLN A 13 5.29 3.31 2.37
N VAL A 14 4.82 2.63 1.32
CA VAL A 14 4.91 1.17 1.27
C VAL A 14 6.38 0.81 1.02
N GLU A 15 7.02 0.18 2.00
CA GLU A 15 8.42 -0.28 1.91
C GLU A 15 8.49 -1.63 1.19
N SER A 16 7.56 -2.54 1.50
CA SER A 16 7.46 -3.88 0.89
C SER A 16 6.06 -4.46 1.14
N PHE A 17 5.71 -5.53 0.43
CA PHE A 17 4.46 -6.26 0.61
C PHE A 17 4.62 -7.73 0.23
N ASP A 18 3.77 -8.58 0.80
CA ASP A 18 3.58 -9.96 0.34
C ASP A 18 2.10 -10.22 0.04
N GLN A 19 1.66 -11.47 -0.01
CA GLN A 19 0.27 -11.84 -0.24
C GLN A 19 -0.69 -11.26 0.81
N TYR A 20 -0.32 -11.18 2.08
CA TYR A 20 -1.21 -10.90 3.21
C TYR A 20 -0.91 -9.60 3.96
N VAL A 21 0.31 -9.08 3.88
CA VAL A 21 0.75 -7.90 4.64
C VAL A 21 1.38 -6.84 3.75
N VAL A 22 1.40 -5.61 4.28
CA VAL A 22 2.10 -4.45 3.74
C VAL A 22 3.00 -3.90 4.85
N LEU A 23 4.29 -3.71 4.56
CA LEU A 23 5.18 -2.97 5.43
C LEU A 23 5.04 -1.48 5.12
N LEU A 24 4.53 -0.71 6.07
CA LEU A 24 4.36 0.72 5.96
C LEU A 24 5.45 1.42 6.78
N LYS A 25 6.23 2.28 6.13
CA LYS A 25 7.27 3.07 6.77
C LYS A 25 6.82 4.51 6.96
N ASN A 26 6.98 5.01 8.18
CA ASN A 26 6.81 6.42 8.51
C ASN A 26 8.06 6.91 9.24
N ASN A 27 8.82 7.81 8.60
CA ASN A 27 10.14 8.25 9.05
C ASN A 27 11.07 7.04 9.29
N SER A 28 11.40 6.75 10.56
CA SER A 28 12.27 5.64 10.96
C SER A 28 11.51 4.41 11.46
N VAL A 29 10.18 4.48 11.58
CA VAL A 29 9.35 3.38 12.10
C VAL A 29 8.78 2.60 10.92
N ILE A 30 9.01 1.28 10.93
CA ILE A 30 8.37 0.34 10.01
C ILE A 30 7.34 -0.44 10.81
N GLN A 31 6.12 -0.51 10.30
CA GLN A 31 5.04 -1.29 10.88
C GLN A 31 4.43 -2.24 9.85
N MET A 32 4.03 -3.41 10.29
CA MET A 32 3.32 -4.38 9.48
C MET A 32 1.82 -4.12 9.56
N VAL A 33 1.15 -4.06 8.40
CA VAL A 33 -0.30 -3.88 8.29
C VAL A 33 -0.89 -5.07 7.54
N TYR A 34 -1.80 -5.80 8.17
CA TYR A 34 -2.52 -6.89 7.49
C TYR A 34 -3.54 -6.34 6.50
N LYS A 35 -3.58 -6.90 5.28
CA LYS A 35 -4.48 -6.45 4.21
C LYS A 35 -5.96 -6.59 4.58
N HIS A 36 -6.34 -7.59 5.39
CA HIS A 36 -7.72 -7.74 5.85
C HIS A 36 -8.21 -6.58 6.73
N ALA A 37 -7.29 -5.83 7.34
CA ALA A 37 -7.62 -4.67 8.16
C ALA A 37 -7.69 -3.38 7.33
N ILE A 38 -7.26 -3.40 6.06
CA ILE A 38 -7.24 -2.24 5.16
C ILE A 38 -8.58 -2.16 4.42
N SER A 39 -9.21 -0.99 4.44
CA SER A 39 -10.40 -0.69 3.63
C SER A 39 -10.02 -0.01 2.31
N THR A 40 -9.16 1.01 2.36
CA THR A 40 -8.83 1.82 1.18
C THR A 40 -7.38 2.29 1.20
N ILE A 41 -6.71 2.22 0.05
CA ILE A 41 -5.39 2.83 -0.17
C ILE A 41 -5.56 4.03 -1.10
N VAL A 42 -5.11 5.21 -0.66
CA VAL A 42 -5.15 6.44 -1.44
C VAL A 42 -3.71 6.90 -1.71
N PRO A 43 -3.24 6.85 -2.97
CA PRO A 43 -1.88 7.28 -3.30
C PRO A 43 -1.76 8.81 -3.20
N ALA A 44 -0.56 9.31 -2.88
CA ALA A 44 -0.32 10.75 -2.74
C ALA A 44 -0.26 11.49 -4.08
N ARG A 45 -0.04 10.75 -5.16
CA ARG A 45 -0.02 11.21 -6.56
C ARG A 45 -0.74 10.18 -7.40
N VAL A 46 -1.19 10.57 -8.60
CA VAL A 46 -1.78 9.64 -9.55
C VAL A 46 -0.76 8.53 -9.86
N VAL A 47 -1.20 7.28 -9.72
CA VAL A 47 -0.42 6.10 -10.09
C VAL A 47 -0.78 5.76 -11.52
N ASN A 48 0.21 5.69 -12.41
CA ASN A 48 0.02 5.18 -13.74
C ASN A 48 0.08 3.65 -13.68
N PHE A 49 -0.97 3.00 -14.16
CA PHE A 49 -1.09 1.54 -14.21
C PHE A 49 -0.89 1.00 -15.63
N SER A 50 -0.25 1.76 -16.52
CA SER A 50 0.15 1.24 -17.83
C SER A 50 0.97 -0.03 -17.62
N SER A 51 0.34 -1.18 -17.84
CA SER A 51 0.98 -2.46 -17.93
C SER A 51 1.82 -2.43 -19.20
N ASP A 52 3.13 -2.70 -19.08
CA ASP A 52 3.91 -3.16 -20.21
C ASP A 52 3.40 -4.56 -20.59
N ASP A 53 2.18 -4.66 -21.13
CA ASP A 53 1.65 -5.86 -21.80
C ASP A 53 2.26 -5.95 -23.21
N SER A 54 3.54 -5.64 -23.34
CA SER A 54 4.32 -5.71 -24.57
C SER A 54 5.57 -6.56 -24.34
N GLU A 55 5.36 -7.81 -23.91
CA GLU A 55 6.29 -8.91 -24.16
C GLU A 55 5.53 -10.01 -24.91
N ALA A 56 5.67 -9.93 -26.24
CA ALA A 56 5.71 -10.97 -27.28
C ALA A 56 5.02 -12.34 -27.06
N GLU A 57 4.19 -12.68 -28.06
CA GLU A 57 3.81 -14.01 -28.62
C GLU A 57 4.12 -15.30 -27.83
#